data_AF-A0A0J9YCZ3-F1
#
_entry.id   AF-A0A0J9YCZ3-F1
#
_cell.length_a   1.000
_cell.length_b   1.000
_cell.length_c   1.000
_cell.angle_alpha   90.00
_cell.angle_beta   90.00
_cell.angle_gamma   90.00
#
_symmetry.space_group_name_H-M   'P 1'
#
loop_
_entity.id
_entity.type
_entity.pdbx_description
1 polymer ?
#
loop_
_entity_poly.entity_id
_entity_poly.type
_entity_poly.pdbx_seq_one_letter_code
_entity_poly.pdbx_strand_id
1 'polypeptide(L)'
;FGVCAGYDGCRPFEICIDRDGHPVCECETCDSQLNEVCASDGITYANECKMRLESCLTNRFIYQKYSGVCDGCINVHCEFYAICVSDEAGGGSCQCPNQCAYDDSGIVCATDGVTYRSECHMRQAACQQQKFIVIAFRGPCDSCSNIACLDEQQCDESICSCPSSCPNATENSMV
;
A
#
# COMPACT_ATOMS: atom_id res chain seq x y z
N PHE A 1 -20.53 -41.79 -25.36
CA PHE A 1 -20.27 -40.34 -25.48
C PHE A 1 -21.55 -39.65 -25.06
N GLY A 2 -21.52 -38.90 -23.96
CA GLY A 2 -22.71 -38.19 -23.45
C GLY A 2 -22.96 -36.91 -24.23
N VAL A 3 -24.17 -36.37 -24.14
CA VAL A 3 -24.63 -35.21 -24.92
C VAL A 3 -23.79 -33.94 -24.68
N CYS A 4 -23.26 -33.76 -23.47
CA CYS A 4 -22.37 -32.65 -23.11
C CYS A 4 -20.87 -32.96 -23.29
N ALA A 5 -20.50 -34.15 -23.78
CA ALA A 5 -19.09 -34.50 -23.95
C ALA A 5 -18.49 -33.75 -25.15
N GLY A 6 -17.68 -32.72 -24.88
CA GLY A 6 -17.06 -31.89 -25.90
C GLY A 6 -17.95 -30.77 -26.45
N TYR A 7 -19.06 -30.46 -25.77
CA TYR A 7 -19.91 -29.33 -26.11
C TYR A 7 -19.34 -28.04 -25.51
N ASP A 8 -18.99 -27.07 -26.36
CA ASP A 8 -18.38 -25.78 -26.03
C ASP A 8 -19.29 -24.58 -26.32
N GLY A 9 -20.58 -24.84 -26.60
CA GLY A 9 -21.57 -23.82 -26.95
C GLY A 9 -22.12 -23.02 -25.76
N CYS A 10 -21.82 -23.40 -24.52
CA CYS A 10 -22.25 -22.68 -23.34
C CYS A 10 -21.38 -21.45 -23.06
N ARG A 11 -22.00 -20.39 -22.54
CA ARG A 11 -21.31 -19.16 -22.14
C ARG A 11 -20.51 -19.38 -20.86
N PRO A 12 -19.57 -18.47 -20.53
CA PRO A 12 -18.91 -18.50 -19.22
C PRO A 12 -19.94 -18.53 -18.09
N PHE A 13 -19.70 -19.40 -17.10
CA PHE A 13 -20.57 -19.59 -15.92
C PHE A 13 -21.92 -20.29 -16.18
N GLU A 14 -22.12 -20.86 -17.37
CA GLU A 14 -23.18 -21.82 -17.65
C GLU A 14 -22.65 -23.26 -17.56
N ILE A 15 -23.52 -24.18 -17.13
CA ILE A 15 -23.25 -25.62 -17.13
C ILE A 15 -24.07 -26.31 -18.23
N CYS A 16 -23.45 -27.24 -18.96
CA CYS A 16 -24.17 -28.08 -19.92
C CYS A 16 -24.87 -29.23 -19.19
N ILE A 17 -26.17 -29.37 -19.41
CA ILE A 17 -26.99 -30.48 -18.95
C ILE A 17 -27.69 -31.17 -20.13
N ASP A 18 -27.92 -32.47 -20.01
CA ASP A 18 -28.69 -33.25 -20.97
C ASP A 18 -30.19 -33.12 -20.66
N ARG A 19 -30.94 -32.49 -21.55
CA ARG A 19 -32.42 -32.51 -21.54
C ARG A 19 -32.91 -33.22 -22.79
N ASP A 20 -33.50 -34.40 -22.59
CA ASP A 20 -34.10 -35.21 -23.66
C ASP A 20 -33.16 -35.48 -24.85
N GLY A 21 -31.87 -35.73 -24.59
CA GLY A 21 -30.88 -36.02 -25.62
C GLY A 21 -30.25 -34.79 -26.28
N HIS A 22 -30.52 -33.59 -25.75
CA HIS A 22 -30.02 -32.32 -26.28
C HIS A 22 -29.20 -31.56 -25.23
N PRO A 23 -28.09 -30.91 -25.64
CA PRO A 23 -27.30 -30.10 -24.73
C PRO A 23 -28.05 -28.79 -24.44
N VAL A 24 -28.32 -28.52 -23.18
CA VAL A 24 -28.94 -27.27 -22.70
C VAL A 24 -27.99 -26.61 -21.72
N CYS A 25 -27.76 -25.31 -21.90
CA CYS A 25 -26.96 -24.51 -20.98
C CYS A 25 -27.88 -23.90 -19.91
N GLU A 26 -27.55 -24.10 -18.64
CA GLU A 26 -28.30 -23.57 -17.50
C GLU A 26 -27.34 -22.97 -16.48
N CYS A 27 -27.80 -21.99 -15.70
CA CYS A 27 -27.00 -21.42 -14.63
C CYS A 27 -26.89 -22.41 -13.46
N GLU A 28 -25.73 -22.42 -12.79
CA GLU A 28 -25.50 -23.25 -11.61
C GLU A 28 -26.43 -22.86 -10.44
N THR A 29 -26.93 -23.84 -9.70
CA THR A 29 -27.67 -23.60 -8.45
C THR A 29 -26.71 -23.53 -7.27
N CYS A 30 -26.86 -22.51 -6.43
CA CYS A 30 -25.94 -22.26 -5.32
C CYS A 30 -26.52 -22.64 -3.95
N ASP A 31 -25.66 -23.13 -3.06
CA ASP A 31 -25.97 -23.29 -1.64
C ASP A 31 -25.92 -21.94 -0.89
N SER A 32 -26.39 -21.95 0.36
CA SER A 32 -26.45 -20.79 1.26
C SER A 32 -25.19 -20.58 2.09
N GLN A 33 -24.08 -21.25 1.76
CA GLN A 33 -22.80 -21.03 2.43
C GLN A 33 -22.39 -19.55 2.40
N LEU A 34 -21.93 -19.01 3.52
CA LEU A 34 -21.47 -17.62 3.63
C LEU A 34 -19.94 -17.60 3.60
N ASN A 35 -19.39 -17.20 2.45
CA ASN A 35 -17.96 -17.00 2.21
C ASN A 35 -17.83 -15.77 1.31
N GLU A 36 -17.96 -14.60 1.89
CA GLU A 36 -18.16 -13.35 1.16
C GLU A 36 -17.01 -13.07 0.17
N VAL A 37 -17.37 -12.48 -0.97
CA VAL A 37 -16.42 -12.07 -2.00
C VAL A 37 -16.77 -10.68 -2.52
N CYS A 38 -15.73 -9.86 -2.76
CA CYS A 38 -15.89 -8.59 -3.43
C CYS A 38 -15.65 -8.82 -4.92
N ALA A 39 -16.67 -8.51 -5.72
CA ALA A 39 -16.65 -8.73 -7.15
C ALA A 39 -16.16 -7.50 -7.92
N SER A 40 -15.89 -7.70 -9.21
CA SER A 40 -15.40 -6.67 -10.14
C SER A 40 -16.37 -5.51 -10.38
N ASP A 41 -17.64 -5.67 -10.02
CA ASP A 41 -18.70 -4.66 -10.09
C ASP A 41 -18.85 -3.85 -8.79
N GLY A 42 -17.99 -4.08 -7.79
CA GLY A 42 -18.02 -3.41 -6.50
C GLY A 42 -19.13 -3.87 -5.57
N ILE A 43 -19.77 -4.99 -5.88
CA ILE A 43 -20.81 -5.59 -5.05
C ILE A 43 -20.20 -6.74 -4.23
N THR A 44 -20.62 -6.81 -2.97
CA THR A 44 -20.33 -7.95 -2.10
C THR A 44 -21.34 -9.05 -2.37
N TYR A 45 -20.86 -10.22 -2.80
CA TYR A 45 -21.68 -11.41 -2.95
C TYR A 45 -21.45 -12.33 -1.76
N ALA A 46 -22.54 -12.96 -1.28
CA ALA A 46 -22.48 -13.84 -0.11
C ALA A 46 -21.54 -15.05 -0.30
N ASN A 47 -21.33 -15.49 -1.55
CA ASN A 47 -20.30 -16.45 -1.92
C ASN A 47 -19.97 -16.37 -3.42
N GLU A 48 -18.87 -17.03 -3.82
CA GLU A 48 -18.40 -17.07 -5.21
C GLU A 48 -19.44 -17.69 -6.17
N CYS A 49 -20.19 -18.72 -5.73
CA CYS A 49 -21.23 -19.31 -6.57
C CYS A 49 -22.32 -18.30 -6.90
N LYS A 50 -22.82 -17.56 -5.90
CA LYS A 50 -23.86 -16.53 -6.09
C LYS A 50 -23.40 -15.39 -6.99
N MET A 51 -22.11 -15.03 -6.92
CA MET A 51 -21.50 -14.10 -7.87
C MET A 51 -21.52 -14.64 -9.31
N ARG A 52 -21.11 -15.90 -9.52
CA ARG A 52 -21.14 -16.55 -10.85
C ARG A 52 -22.57 -16.74 -11.37
N LEU A 53 -23.52 -17.04 -10.48
CA LEU A 53 -24.94 -17.11 -10.81
C LEU A 53 -25.45 -15.76 -11.30
N GLU A 54 -25.12 -14.65 -10.62
CA GLU A 54 -25.48 -13.31 -11.09
C GLU A 54 -24.83 -12.99 -12.45
N SER A 55 -23.56 -13.36 -12.64
CA SER A 55 -22.82 -13.28 -13.91
C SER A 55 -23.59 -13.98 -15.05
N CYS A 56 -24.07 -15.20 -14.79
CA CYS A 56 -24.87 -16.00 -15.71
C CYS A 56 -26.26 -15.39 -16.00
N LEU A 57 -27.00 -15.01 -14.96
CA LEU A 57 -28.37 -14.47 -15.09
C LEU A 57 -28.41 -13.11 -15.79
N THR A 58 -27.42 -12.25 -15.55
CA THR A 58 -27.35 -10.91 -16.13
C THR A 58 -26.56 -10.84 -17.43
N ASN A 59 -25.91 -11.95 -17.82
CA ASN A 59 -24.99 -12.00 -18.96
C ASN A 59 -23.90 -10.91 -18.90
N ARG A 60 -23.40 -10.63 -17.68
CA ARG A 60 -22.30 -9.70 -17.41
C ARG A 60 -21.10 -10.52 -16.95
N PHE A 61 -19.90 -10.13 -17.35
CA PHE A 61 -18.69 -10.80 -16.89
C PHE A 61 -18.30 -10.29 -15.50
N ILE A 62 -18.83 -10.93 -14.45
CA ILE A 62 -18.53 -10.62 -13.04
C ILE A 62 -17.53 -11.64 -12.52
N TYR A 63 -16.40 -11.17 -11.99
CA TYR A 63 -15.35 -12.01 -11.42
C TYR A 63 -14.93 -11.54 -10.03
N GLN A 64 -14.37 -12.44 -9.23
CA GLN A 64 -13.90 -12.12 -7.89
C GLN A 64 -12.65 -11.24 -7.96
N LYS A 65 -12.69 -10.08 -7.31
CA LYS A 65 -11.54 -9.19 -7.15
C LYS A 65 -10.72 -9.57 -5.92
N TYR A 66 -11.37 -9.81 -4.79
CA TYR A 66 -10.74 -10.31 -3.56
C TYR A 66 -11.78 -11.02 -2.65
N SER A 67 -11.28 -11.78 -1.67
CA SER A 67 -12.13 -12.43 -0.65
C SER A 67 -12.53 -11.45 0.45
N GLY A 68 -13.74 -11.58 0.97
CA GLY A 68 -14.35 -10.65 1.94
C GLY A 68 -15.31 -9.66 1.28
N VAL A 69 -15.77 -8.69 2.04
CA VAL A 69 -16.73 -7.68 1.58
C VAL A 69 -16.03 -6.51 0.87
N CYS A 70 -16.75 -5.80 0.01
CA CYS A 70 -16.26 -4.58 -0.63
C CYS A 70 -16.24 -3.44 0.38
N ASP A 71 -15.07 -3.15 0.92
CA ASP A 71 -14.89 -2.21 2.04
C ASP A 71 -14.05 -0.98 1.68
N GLY A 72 -13.66 -0.83 0.42
CA GLY A 72 -12.80 0.28 -0.02
C GLY A 72 -11.55 0.36 0.86
N CYS A 73 -11.40 1.47 1.59
CA CYS A 73 -10.28 1.73 2.47
C CYS A 73 -10.46 1.32 3.94
N ILE A 74 -11.61 0.76 4.33
CA ILE A 74 -11.90 0.46 5.75
C ILE A 74 -10.91 -0.58 6.30
N ASN A 75 -10.60 -1.62 5.53
CA ASN A 75 -9.73 -2.73 5.93
C ASN A 75 -8.37 -2.75 5.22
N VAL A 76 -8.01 -1.67 4.51
CA VAL A 76 -6.74 -1.56 3.79
C VAL A 76 -5.72 -0.80 4.64
N HIS A 77 -4.65 -1.49 5.03
CA HIS A 77 -3.51 -0.87 5.69
C HIS A 77 -2.42 -0.53 4.67
N CYS A 78 -2.13 0.76 4.51
CA CYS A 78 -1.11 1.25 3.60
C CYS A 78 0.20 1.54 4.34
N GLU A 79 1.31 1.01 3.83
CA GLU A 79 2.65 1.22 4.40
C GLU A 79 3.38 2.38 3.71
N PHE A 80 4.52 2.77 4.30
CA PHE A 80 5.44 3.76 3.73
C PHE A 80 4.79 5.12 3.42
N TYR A 81 3.85 5.56 4.26
CA TYR A 81 3.09 6.81 4.06
C TYR A 81 2.21 6.84 2.81
N ALA A 82 1.93 5.69 2.19
CA ALA A 82 0.91 5.60 1.16
C ALA A 82 -0.48 5.92 1.75
N ILE A 83 -1.31 6.56 0.94
CA ILE A 83 -2.66 6.96 1.29
C ILE A 83 -3.61 5.99 0.59
N CYS A 84 -4.55 5.42 1.33
CA CYS A 84 -5.58 4.60 0.71
C CYS A 84 -6.59 5.47 -0.03
N VAL A 85 -6.91 5.10 -1.26
CA VAL A 85 -8.02 5.64 -2.05
C VAL A 85 -8.98 4.53 -2.45
N SER A 86 -10.28 4.81 -2.34
CA SER A 86 -11.32 3.87 -2.76
C SER A 86 -11.62 4.06 -4.25
N ASP A 87 -11.75 2.96 -4.99
CA ASP A 87 -12.18 2.95 -6.38
C ASP A 87 -13.70 2.81 -6.51
N GLU A 88 -14.22 3.10 -7.70
CA GLU A 88 -15.67 3.02 -8.01
C GLU A 88 -16.22 1.58 -7.91
N ALA A 89 -15.33 0.58 -7.96
CA ALA A 89 -15.64 -0.84 -7.84
C ALA A 89 -15.42 -1.35 -6.40
N GLY A 90 -15.51 -0.48 -5.39
CA GLY A 90 -15.47 -0.86 -3.98
C GLY A 90 -14.15 -1.41 -3.47
N GLY A 91 -13.06 -1.34 -4.25
CA GLY A 91 -11.71 -1.71 -3.83
C GLY A 91 -10.95 -0.53 -3.21
N GLY A 92 -10.09 -0.80 -2.24
CA GLY A 92 -9.11 0.16 -1.75
C GLY A 92 -7.75 -0.06 -2.41
N SER A 93 -7.08 1.01 -2.79
CA SER A 93 -5.72 0.97 -3.36
C SER A 93 -4.82 1.97 -2.63
N CYS A 94 -3.62 1.53 -2.25
CA CYS A 94 -2.61 2.38 -1.63
C CYS A 94 -1.85 3.16 -2.72
N GLN A 95 -1.86 4.48 -2.63
CA GLN A 95 -1.19 5.36 -3.57
C GLN A 95 -0.24 6.33 -2.86
N CYS A 96 0.89 6.62 -3.47
CA CYS A 96 1.83 7.58 -2.92
C CYS A 96 1.29 9.01 -3.01
N PRO A 97 1.63 9.89 -2.02
CA PRO A 97 1.33 11.30 -2.13
C PRO A 97 1.96 11.88 -3.40
N ASN A 98 1.15 12.40 -4.32
CA ASN A 98 1.61 12.93 -5.60
C ASN A 98 1.80 14.45 -5.60
N GLN A 99 1.28 15.13 -4.58
CA GLN A 99 1.35 16.59 -4.47
C GLN A 99 1.76 17.00 -3.06
N CYS A 100 2.68 17.94 -2.98
CA CYS A 100 3.13 18.58 -1.75
C CYS A 100 2.87 20.09 -1.83
N ALA A 101 1.63 20.46 -2.17
CA ALA A 101 1.23 21.86 -2.26
C ALA A 101 1.07 22.44 -0.84
N TYR A 102 1.75 23.56 -0.57
CA TYR A 102 1.67 24.30 0.69
C TYR A 102 2.15 23.54 1.94
N ASP A 103 3.29 22.86 1.84
CA ASP A 103 3.97 22.31 3.01
C ASP A 103 4.96 23.32 3.60
N ASP A 104 4.59 23.91 4.75
CA ASP A 104 5.42 24.88 5.50
C ASP A 104 6.24 24.20 6.60
N SER A 105 6.45 22.88 6.52
CA SER A 105 7.27 22.14 7.51
C SER A 105 8.73 22.59 7.56
N GLY A 106 9.20 23.29 6.52
CA GLY A 106 10.62 23.58 6.30
C GLY A 106 11.45 22.35 5.96
N ILE A 107 12.76 22.54 5.79
CA ILE A 107 13.72 21.49 5.45
C ILE A 107 13.87 20.49 6.60
N VAL A 108 14.00 19.21 6.30
CA VAL A 108 14.20 18.13 7.29
C VAL A 108 15.35 17.21 6.90
N CYS A 109 16.06 16.70 7.90
CA CYS A 109 17.01 15.61 7.75
C CYS A 109 16.32 14.32 8.17
N ALA A 110 16.40 13.31 7.31
CA ALA A 110 15.74 12.04 7.54
C ALA A 110 16.73 10.96 7.99
N THR A 111 16.20 9.84 8.49
CA THR A 111 17.00 8.71 9.01
C THR A 111 17.81 7.97 7.94
N ASP A 112 17.54 8.22 6.67
CA ASP A 112 18.36 7.75 5.54
C ASP A 112 19.58 8.65 5.27
N GLY A 113 19.79 9.70 6.08
CA GLY A 113 20.88 10.67 5.93
C GLY A 113 20.64 11.67 4.79
N VAL A 114 19.42 11.72 4.23
CA VAL A 114 19.07 12.61 3.12
C VAL A 114 18.33 13.83 3.63
N THR A 115 18.68 14.99 3.08
CA THR A 115 17.98 16.26 3.34
C THR A 115 16.79 16.37 2.39
N TYR A 116 15.58 16.50 2.93
CA TYR A 116 14.36 16.71 2.17
C TYR A 116 13.86 18.14 2.33
N ARG A 117 13.36 18.73 1.23
CA ARG A 117 12.87 20.13 1.22
C ARG A 117 11.62 20.37 2.08
N SER A 118 10.88 19.31 2.40
CA SER A 118 9.76 19.32 3.34
C SER A 118 9.44 17.90 3.83
N GLU A 119 8.64 17.77 4.88
CA GLU A 119 8.18 16.48 5.40
C GLU A 119 7.34 15.73 4.35
N CYS A 120 6.49 16.41 3.59
CA CYS A 120 5.74 15.80 2.50
C CYS A 120 6.65 15.16 1.44
N HIS A 121 7.75 15.83 1.09
CA HIS A 121 8.70 15.27 0.11
C HIS A 121 9.42 14.03 0.64
N MET A 122 9.73 14.01 1.93
CA MET A 122 10.28 12.84 2.59
C MET A 122 9.27 11.68 2.58
N ARG A 123 8.00 11.93 2.93
CA ARG A 123 6.93 10.91 2.87
C ARG A 123 6.68 10.39 1.45
N GLN A 124 6.69 11.28 0.45
CA GLN A 124 6.58 10.91 -0.95
C GLN A 124 7.73 9.99 -1.37
N ALA A 125 8.97 10.34 -1.02
CA ALA A 125 10.15 9.53 -1.32
C ALA A 125 10.11 8.18 -0.57
N ALA A 126 9.71 8.18 0.70
CA ALA A 126 9.53 6.98 1.52
C ALA A 126 8.55 6.00 0.85
N CYS A 127 7.41 6.52 0.39
CA CYS A 127 6.40 5.73 -0.33
C CYS A 127 6.92 5.17 -1.65
N GLN A 128 7.52 6.02 -2.49
CA GLN A 128 8.03 5.62 -3.81
C GLN A 128 9.17 4.61 -3.72
N GLN A 129 10.00 4.72 -2.69
CA GLN A 129 11.13 3.81 -2.46
C GLN A 129 10.74 2.57 -1.62
N GLN A 130 9.52 2.51 -1.08
CA GLN A 130 9.08 1.46 -0.15
C GLN A 130 10.03 1.30 1.04
N LYS A 131 10.38 2.43 1.67
CA LYS A 131 11.28 2.48 2.84
C LYS A 131 10.66 3.22 4.00
N PHE A 132 10.90 2.73 5.21
CA PHE A 132 10.56 3.46 6.43
C PHE A 132 11.60 4.56 6.66
N ILE A 133 11.28 5.75 6.16
CA ILE A 133 12.09 6.95 6.35
C ILE A 133 11.33 7.85 7.32
N VAL A 134 11.95 8.22 8.43
CA VAL A 134 11.35 9.15 9.40
C VAL A 134 12.25 10.37 9.55
N ILE A 135 11.72 11.45 10.12
CA ILE A 135 12.52 12.64 10.44
C ILE A 135 13.53 12.25 11.52
N ALA A 136 14.82 12.44 11.24
CA ALA A 136 15.87 12.37 12.24
C ALA A 136 15.88 13.68 13.05
N PHE A 137 15.93 14.83 12.36
CA PHE A 137 15.83 16.16 12.95
C PHE A 137 15.38 17.22 11.92
N ARG A 138 15.00 18.41 12.38
CA ARG A 138 14.60 19.53 11.51
C ARG A 138 15.83 20.33 11.07
N GLY A 139 15.91 20.67 9.80
CA GLY A 139 17.11 21.28 9.18
C GLY A 139 17.84 20.32 8.24
N PRO A 140 18.94 20.77 7.60
CA PRO A 140 19.71 19.95 6.67
C PRO A 140 20.60 18.93 7.39
N CYS A 141 20.86 17.78 6.77
CA CYS A 141 21.77 16.78 7.31
C CYS A 141 23.23 17.29 7.39
N ASP A 142 23.60 18.21 6.50
CA ASP A 142 24.92 18.85 6.43
C ASP A 142 25.12 20.01 7.42
N SER A 143 24.26 20.13 8.43
CA SER A 143 24.31 21.18 9.44
C SER A 143 25.70 21.36 10.08
N CYS A 144 26.55 20.33 10.12
CA CYS A 144 27.93 20.41 10.65
C CYS A 144 29.03 20.40 9.59
N SER A 145 28.71 20.25 8.30
CA SER A 145 29.70 20.11 7.21
C SER A 145 30.47 21.41 6.91
N ASN A 146 29.90 22.58 7.25
CA ASN A 146 30.52 23.90 7.03
C ASN A 146 30.84 24.65 8.34
N ILE A 147 30.75 23.96 9.48
CA ILE A 147 30.97 24.57 10.79
C ILE A 147 32.35 24.16 11.27
N ALA A 148 33.28 25.12 11.24
CA ALA A 148 34.57 24.98 11.89
C ALA A 148 34.40 25.30 13.38
N CYS A 149 34.21 24.26 14.19
CA CYS A 149 34.28 24.40 15.64
C CYS A 149 35.73 24.61 16.09
N LEU A 150 35.91 25.27 17.24
CA LEU A 150 37.24 25.41 17.85
C LEU A 150 37.73 24.04 18.33
N ASP A 151 39.04 23.88 18.50
CA ASP A 151 39.65 22.61 18.93
C ASP A 151 38.89 21.99 20.13
N GLU A 152 38.66 20.68 20.06
CA GLU A 152 37.95 19.83 21.03
C GLU A 152 36.41 20.01 21.12
N GLN A 153 35.79 20.87 20.32
CA GLN A 153 34.33 21.00 20.29
C GLN A 153 33.66 19.99 19.34
N GLN A 154 32.51 19.46 19.76
CA GLN A 154 31.65 18.63 18.93
C GLN A 154 30.53 19.48 18.34
N CYS A 155 30.38 19.43 17.02
CA CYS A 155 29.22 20.01 16.36
C CYS A 155 28.01 19.09 16.53
N ASP A 156 26.94 19.62 17.10
CA ASP A 156 25.64 18.99 17.19
C ASP A 156 24.58 20.02 16.76
N GLU A 157 23.70 19.67 15.82
CA GLU A 157 22.64 20.56 15.30
C GLU A 157 23.08 21.99 14.94
N SER A 158 24.21 22.13 14.25
CA SER A 158 24.83 23.43 13.91
C SER A 158 25.42 24.21 15.09
N ILE A 159 25.52 23.61 16.27
CA ILE A 159 26.04 24.21 17.49
C ILE A 159 27.33 23.50 17.87
N CYS A 160 28.41 24.27 18.00
CA CYS A 160 29.65 23.77 18.58
C CYS A 160 29.51 23.73 20.10
N SER A 161 29.58 22.54 20.67
CA SER A 161 29.50 22.31 22.11
C SER A 161 30.77 21.63 22.61
N CYS A 162 31.24 22.04 23.78
CA CYS A 162 32.37 21.37 24.41
C CYS A 162 31.90 20.01 24.97
N PRO A 163 32.68 18.93 24.82
CA PRO A 163 32.38 17.66 25.48
C PRO A 163 32.32 17.90 26.99
N SER A 164 31.30 17.35 27.63
CA SER A 164 31.09 17.46 29.08
C SER A 164 32.13 16.70 29.91
N SER A 165 33.03 15.97 29.25
CA SER A 165 34.15 15.26 29.86
C SER A 165 35.46 15.93 29.45
N CYS A 166 36.09 16.64 30.38
CA CYS A 166 37.45 17.14 30.17
C CYS A 166 38.45 15.97 30.31
N PRO A 167 39.49 15.88 29.48
CA PRO A 167 40.58 14.96 29.72
C PRO A 167 41.21 15.28 31.08
N ASN A 168 41.36 14.25 31.92
CA ASN A 168 42.04 14.40 33.21
C ASN A 168 43.46 14.94 32.94
N ALA A 169 43.89 15.93 33.71
CA ALA A 169 45.16 16.66 33.54
C ALA A 169 46.43 15.81 33.79
N THR A 170 46.38 14.50 33.59
CA THR A 170 47.45 13.54 33.87
C THR A 170 48.15 12.96 32.64
N GLU A 171 47.75 13.29 31.42
CA GLU A 171 48.47 12.88 30.19
C GLU A 171 49.15 14.05 29.47
N ASN A 172 49.82 14.93 30.21
CA ASN A 172 50.88 15.75 29.62
C ASN A 172 52.13 15.80 30.49
N SER A 173 52.77 14.65 30.66
CA SER A 173 54.14 14.59 31.16
C SER A 173 54.86 13.37 30.60
N MET A 174 55.21 13.40 29.31
CA MET A 174 56.40 12.70 28.81
C MET A 174 57.06 13.55 27.71
N VAL A 175 57.92 14.46 28.16
CA VAL A 175 59.18 14.81 27.48
C VAL A 175 60.16 13.67 27.73
#